data_AF-A0A7H0YGG9-F1
#
_entry.id   AF-A0A7H0YGG9-F1
#
_cell.length_a   1.000
_cell.length_b   1.000
_cell.length_c   1.000
_cell.angle_alpha   90.00
_cell.angle_beta   90.00
_cell.angle_gamma   90.00
#
_symmetry.space_group_name_H-M   'P 1'
#
loop_
_entity.id
_entity.type
_entity.pdbx_description
1 polymer ?
#
loop_
_entity_poly.entity_id
_entity_poly.type
_entity_poly.pdbx_seq_one_letter_code
_entity_poly.pdbx_strand_id
1 'polypeptide(L)'
;MNRKEFIEQVISSCTKTRNEIDKSVASEKTKITITVKREELELGQIQRHLNIIERAEKKKAKARSSITLTFEGYNNRSLIQHSEIREYLRRLFKIKPHMFYYLSKESNIQAILLSLLEVDTGTYGKLFADRLKGQAEFTFYGADLNSHIRKHVIPAIRYANKMKESPNAQKDLIVFLLDSIDYERLNEEL
;
A
#
# COMPACT_ATOMS: atom_id res chain seq x y z
N MET A 1 -19.29 -0.38 2.12
CA MET A 1 -19.13 -1.86 2.28
C MET A 1 -18.48 -2.09 3.64
N ASN A 2 -18.92 -3.07 4.42
CA ASN A 2 -18.35 -3.25 5.75
C ASN A 2 -17.00 -4.01 5.70
N ARG A 3 -16.18 -3.86 6.74
CA ARG A 3 -14.84 -4.48 6.85
C ARG A 3 -14.88 -5.99 6.61
N LYS A 4 -15.89 -6.68 7.15
CA LYS A 4 -16.01 -8.14 7.07
C LYS A 4 -16.25 -8.60 5.63
N GLU A 5 -17.20 -7.96 4.95
CA GLU A 5 -17.47 -8.19 3.52
C GLU A 5 -16.24 -7.92 2.66
N PHE A 6 -15.50 -6.84 2.93
CA PHE A 6 -14.25 -6.53 2.23
C PHE A 6 -13.26 -7.70 2.33
N ILE A 7 -13.00 -8.18 3.55
CA ILE A 7 -12.05 -9.26 3.81
C ILE A 7 -12.49 -10.54 3.09
N GLU A 8 -13.77 -10.91 3.18
CA GLU A 8 -14.31 -12.11 2.54
C GLU A 8 -14.21 -12.06 1.00
N GLN A 9 -14.48 -10.89 0.39
CA GLN A 9 -14.31 -10.69 -1.05
C GLN A 9 -12.85 -10.80 -1.49
N VAL A 10 -11.92 -10.21 -0.74
CA VAL A 10 -10.49 -10.31 -1.07
C VAL A 10 -9.99 -11.74 -0.93
N ILE A 11 -10.34 -12.44 0.15
CA ILE A 11 -9.94 -13.83 0.35
C ILE A 11 -10.50 -14.72 -0.75
N SER A 12 -11.82 -14.66 -1.01
CA SER A 12 -12.46 -15.47 -2.06
C SER A 12 -11.88 -15.24 -3.46
N SER A 13 -11.47 -14.01 -3.78
CA SER A 13 -10.82 -13.69 -5.06
C SER A 13 -9.35 -14.13 -5.18
N CYS A 14 -8.70 -14.47 -4.06
CA CYS A 14 -7.26 -14.74 -3.98
C CYS A 14 -6.90 -16.18 -3.59
N THR A 15 -7.79 -16.90 -2.90
CA THR A 15 -7.52 -18.25 -2.40
C THR A 15 -8.38 -19.28 -3.12
N LYS A 16 -7.73 -20.24 -3.81
CA LYS A 16 -8.35 -21.55 -4.07
C LYS A 16 -8.27 -22.34 -2.77
N THR A 17 -9.40 -22.77 -2.26
CA THR A 17 -9.59 -23.47 -0.98
C THR A 17 -8.50 -24.52 -0.76
N ARG A 18 -7.66 -24.31 0.24
CA ARG A 18 -6.81 -25.36 0.82
C ARG A 18 -6.78 -25.16 2.32
N ASN A 19 -7.35 -26.15 3.01
CA ASN A 19 -7.10 -26.36 4.43
C ASN A 19 -5.66 -26.90 4.56
N GLU A 20 -4.84 -26.29 5.41
CA GLU A 20 -4.11 -26.98 6.49
C GLU A 20 -2.89 -26.23 7.05
N ILE A 21 -2.75 -26.45 8.37
CA ILE A 21 -1.63 -26.36 9.32
C ILE A 21 -0.96 -25.00 9.53
N ASP A 22 -1.31 -24.44 10.69
CA ASP A 22 -0.60 -23.34 11.34
C ASP A 22 0.81 -23.72 11.75
N LYS A 23 1.77 -22.92 11.28
CA LYS A 23 3.05 -22.70 11.97
C LYS A 23 3.29 -21.21 12.06
N SER A 24 2.88 -20.63 13.18
CA SER A 24 3.29 -19.28 13.57
C SER A 24 4.77 -19.32 13.99
N VAL A 25 5.68 -19.01 13.07
CA VAL A 25 7.06 -18.73 13.44
C VAL A 25 7.21 -17.22 13.53
N ALA A 26 7.23 -16.70 14.76
CA ALA A 26 7.69 -15.36 15.05
C ALA A 26 9.18 -15.28 14.71
N SER A 27 9.51 -14.99 13.46
CA SER A 27 10.88 -14.70 13.04
C SER A 27 11.12 -13.21 13.10
N GLU A 28 12.27 -12.80 13.65
CA GLU A 28 12.79 -11.44 13.61
C GLU A 28 12.61 -10.84 12.21
N LYS A 29 11.72 -9.85 12.10
CA LYS A 29 11.45 -9.17 10.84
C LYS A 29 12.67 -8.32 10.51
N THR A 30 13.25 -8.55 9.33
CA THR A 30 14.26 -7.62 8.81
C THR A 30 13.60 -6.24 8.72
N LYS A 31 14.26 -5.17 9.15
CA LYS A 31 13.86 -3.79 8.84
C LYS A 31 14.68 -3.29 7.66
N ILE A 32 14.03 -2.82 6.62
CA ILE A 32 14.65 -2.32 5.39
C ILE A 32 14.11 -0.92 5.15
N THR A 33 14.97 0.09 5.19
CA THR A 33 14.57 1.46 4.88
C THR A 33 14.97 1.79 3.44
N ILE A 34 14.00 2.28 2.66
CA ILE A 34 14.21 2.82 1.32
C ILE A 34 13.92 4.32 1.38
N THR A 35 14.97 5.13 1.40
CA THR A 35 14.86 6.58 1.25
C THR A 35 15.03 6.93 -0.22
N VAL A 36 13.97 7.47 -0.82
CA VAL A 36 13.95 8.00 -2.18
C VAL A 36 14.39 9.45 -2.13
N LYS A 37 15.51 9.76 -2.79
CA LYS A 37 16.04 11.12 -2.84
C LYS A 37 15.23 11.98 -3.81
N ARG A 38 15.20 13.28 -3.58
CA ARG A 38 14.57 14.24 -4.50
C ARG A 38 15.16 14.17 -5.91
N GLU A 39 16.48 14.11 -6.03
CA GLU A 39 17.16 13.96 -7.32
C GLU A 39 16.75 12.67 -8.05
N GLU A 40 16.51 11.58 -7.30
CA GLU A 40 16.05 10.31 -7.90
C GLU A 40 14.62 10.42 -8.42
N LEU A 41 13.76 11.22 -7.78
CA LEU A 41 12.41 11.51 -8.28
C LEU A 41 12.47 12.36 -9.55
N GLU A 42 13.24 13.45 -9.54
CA GLU A 42 13.38 14.39 -10.66
C GLU A 42 13.98 13.73 -11.90
N LEU A 43 14.98 12.86 -11.72
CA LEU A 43 15.62 12.10 -12.80
C LEU A 43 14.88 10.78 -13.12
N GLY A 44 13.80 10.47 -12.41
CA GLY A 44 13.01 9.26 -12.61
C GLY A 44 13.78 7.95 -12.37
N GLN A 45 14.79 7.97 -11.50
CA GLN A 45 15.65 6.84 -11.16
C GLN A 45 14.96 5.95 -10.11
N ILE A 46 14.77 4.68 -10.45
CA ILE A 46 14.09 3.70 -9.57
C ILE A 46 14.88 2.40 -9.37
N GLN A 47 15.92 2.16 -10.18
CA GLN A 47 16.61 0.86 -10.23
C GLN A 47 17.24 0.49 -8.89
N ARG A 48 17.83 1.46 -8.17
CA ARG A 48 18.40 1.23 -6.84
C ARG A 48 17.36 0.69 -5.87
N HIS A 49 16.16 1.28 -5.86
CA HIS A 49 15.08 0.87 -4.97
C HIS A 49 14.52 -0.50 -5.37
N LEU A 50 14.39 -0.78 -6.68
CA LEU A 50 14.00 -2.11 -7.17
C LEU A 50 14.97 -3.20 -6.73
N ASN A 51 16.28 -2.95 -6.83
CA ASN A 51 17.30 -3.90 -6.38
C ASN A 51 17.18 -4.21 -4.87
N ILE A 52 16.79 -3.23 -4.06
CA ILE A 52 16.53 -3.44 -2.62
C ILE A 52 15.29 -4.30 -2.41
N ILE A 53 14.20 -4.02 -3.15
CA ILE A 53 12.96 -4.79 -3.09
C ILE A 53 13.20 -6.24 -3.52
N GLU A 54 13.98 -6.50 -4.57
CA GLU A 54 14.35 -7.85 -4.99
C GLU A 54 15.14 -8.62 -3.93
N ARG A 55 16.00 -7.93 -3.16
CA ARG A 55 16.66 -8.55 -2.00
C ARG A 55 15.66 -8.91 -0.90
N ALA A 56 14.63 -8.09 -0.69
CA ALA A 56 13.54 -8.41 0.22
C ALA A 56 12.70 -9.61 -0.28
N GLU A 57 12.46 -9.71 -1.59
CA GLU A 57 11.76 -10.84 -2.22
C GLU A 57 12.46 -12.18 -1.96
N LYS A 58 13.80 -12.19 -2.02
CA LYS A 58 14.61 -13.38 -1.69
C LYS A 58 14.42 -13.85 -0.23
N LYS A 59 13.99 -12.97 0.68
CA LYS A 59 13.70 -13.30 2.08
C LYS A 59 12.29 -13.86 2.32
N LYS A 60 11.43 -13.91 1.28
CA LYS A 60 10.07 -14.51 1.31
C LYS A 60 9.22 -13.95 2.47
N ALA A 61 8.60 -14.84 3.28
CA ALA A 61 7.77 -14.50 4.43
C ALA A 61 8.48 -13.60 5.47
N LYS A 62 9.81 -13.70 5.61
CA LYS A 62 10.57 -12.90 6.59
C LYS A 62 10.62 -11.40 6.26
N ALA A 63 10.29 -11.03 5.02
CA ALA A 63 10.22 -9.64 4.59
C ALA A 63 8.80 -9.05 4.67
N ARG A 64 7.80 -9.80 5.16
CA ARG A 64 6.46 -9.24 5.36
C ARG A 64 6.52 -8.02 6.28
N SER A 65 5.94 -6.90 5.83
CA SER A 65 5.92 -5.62 6.55
C SER A 65 7.32 -5.13 7.00
N SER A 66 8.36 -5.41 6.21
CA SER A 66 9.76 -5.07 6.49
C SER A 66 10.23 -3.73 5.93
N ILE A 67 9.60 -3.24 4.86
CA ILE A 67 10.07 -2.10 4.08
C ILE A 67 9.44 -0.81 4.59
N THR A 68 10.26 0.13 5.05
CA THR A 68 9.87 1.52 5.31
C THR A 68 10.28 2.36 4.11
N LEU A 69 9.30 2.85 3.34
CA LEU A 69 9.51 3.74 2.20
C LEU A 69 9.34 5.19 2.65
N THR A 70 10.37 6.01 2.42
CA THR A 70 10.38 7.44 2.76
C THR A 70 10.85 8.28 1.58
N PHE A 71 10.45 9.55 1.57
CA PHE A 71 10.80 10.52 0.52
C PHE A 71 11.58 11.68 1.14
N GLU A 72 12.83 11.83 0.76
CA GLU A 72 13.74 12.83 1.33
C GLU A 72 13.28 14.24 0.99
N GLY A 73 13.13 15.10 2.02
CA GLY A 73 12.68 16.48 1.86
C GLY A 73 11.16 16.64 1.72
N TYR A 74 10.38 15.56 1.82
CA TYR A 74 8.92 15.61 1.73
C TYR A 74 8.27 15.21 3.06
N ASN A 75 7.11 15.80 3.34
CA ASN A 75 6.30 15.37 4.47
C ASN A 75 5.50 14.12 4.09
N ASN A 76 5.69 13.04 4.83
CA ASN A 76 4.98 11.76 4.63
C ASN A 76 3.45 11.90 4.65
N ARG A 77 2.88 12.96 5.23
CA ARG A 77 1.43 13.20 5.26
C ARG A 77 0.90 13.88 3.99
N SER A 78 1.75 14.54 3.21
CA SER A 78 1.35 15.34 2.03
C SER A 78 1.83 14.74 0.71
N LEU A 79 2.21 13.45 0.67
CA LEU A 79 2.74 12.79 -0.53
C LEU A 79 1.85 12.96 -1.77
N ILE A 80 0.53 12.93 -1.60
CA ILE A 80 -0.46 13.09 -2.68
C ILE A 80 -0.36 14.44 -3.42
N GLN A 81 0.17 15.47 -2.77
CA GLN A 81 0.31 16.82 -3.33
C GLN A 81 1.46 16.94 -4.34
N HIS A 82 2.39 15.98 -4.33
CA HIS A 82 3.61 16.01 -5.13
C HIS A 82 3.49 15.08 -6.34
N SER A 83 3.41 15.66 -7.53
CA SER A 83 3.23 14.93 -8.79
C SER A 83 4.30 13.89 -9.05
N GLU A 84 5.56 14.22 -8.76
CA GLU A 84 6.74 13.39 -8.93
C GLU A 84 6.70 12.15 -8.04
N ILE A 85 6.16 12.28 -6.82
CA ILE A 85 5.97 11.16 -5.89
C ILE A 85 4.89 10.22 -6.41
N ARG A 86 3.77 10.76 -6.89
CA ARG A 86 2.69 9.95 -7.47
C ARG A 86 3.17 9.19 -8.71
N GLU A 87 3.90 9.85 -9.60
CA GLU A 87 4.45 9.22 -10.79
C GLU A 87 5.42 8.10 -10.42
N TYR A 88 6.33 8.37 -9.48
CA TYR A 88 7.25 7.37 -8.95
C TYR A 88 6.50 6.16 -8.35
N LEU A 89 5.50 6.40 -7.49
CA LEU A 89 4.71 5.34 -6.86
C LEU A 89 3.92 4.54 -7.90
N ARG A 90 3.31 5.19 -8.90
CA ARG A 90 2.61 4.50 -10.00
C ARG A 90 3.56 3.60 -10.79
N ARG A 91 4.76 4.09 -11.12
CA ARG A 91 5.80 3.29 -11.78
C ARG A 91 6.24 2.10 -10.91
N LEU A 92 6.47 2.35 -9.62
CA LEU A 92 6.86 1.32 -8.65
C LEU A 92 5.81 0.22 -8.56
N PHE A 93 4.54 0.57 -8.36
CA PHE A 93 3.43 -0.39 -8.23
C PHE A 93 3.07 -1.06 -9.55
N LYS A 94 3.37 -0.45 -10.70
CA LYS A 94 3.29 -1.12 -12.01
C LYS A 94 4.32 -2.25 -12.13
N ILE A 95 5.54 -2.02 -11.67
CA ILE A 95 6.65 -3.01 -11.74
C ILE A 95 6.52 -4.05 -10.62
N LYS A 96 6.11 -3.64 -9.42
CA LYS A 96 5.96 -4.47 -8.22
C LYS A 96 4.53 -4.31 -7.65
N PRO A 97 3.50 -4.94 -8.25
CA PRO A 97 2.11 -4.78 -7.80
C PRO A 97 1.86 -5.19 -6.35
N HIS A 98 2.65 -6.15 -5.83
CA HIS A 98 2.55 -6.68 -4.47
C HIS A 98 3.28 -5.84 -3.42
N MET A 99 3.73 -4.61 -3.71
CA MET A 99 4.50 -3.80 -2.75
C MET A 99 3.84 -3.65 -1.37
N PHE A 100 2.51 -3.58 -1.28
CA PHE A 100 1.81 -3.50 0.01
C PHE A 100 2.07 -4.70 0.94
N TYR A 101 2.47 -5.86 0.43
CA TYR A 101 2.91 -6.99 1.25
C TYR A 101 4.18 -6.65 2.07
N TYR A 102 5.07 -5.83 1.50
CA TYR A 102 6.34 -5.49 2.10
C TYR A 102 6.29 -4.26 2.99
N LEU A 103 5.36 -3.34 2.74
CA LEU A 103 5.34 -2.05 3.42
C LEU A 103 5.03 -2.19 4.92
N SER A 104 5.85 -1.53 5.72
CA SER A 104 5.68 -1.37 7.15
C SER A 104 4.75 -0.18 7.44
N LYS A 105 4.17 -0.10 8.65
CA LYS A 105 3.22 0.97 9.03
C LYS A 105 3.87 2.36 8.93
N GLU A 106 5.18 2.42 9.13
CA GLU A 106 6.00 3.64 9.09
C GLU A 106 6.06 4.27 7.68
N SER A 107 5.67 3.55 6.62
CA SER A 107 5.67 4.07 5.24
C SER A 107 4.50 5.01 4.93
N ASN A 108 3.58 5.25 5.88
CA ASN A 108 2.30 5.93 5.65
C ASN A 108 1.51 5.29 4.48
N ILE A 109 1.03 4.08 4.70
CA ILE A 109 0.33 3.25 3.71
C ILE A 109 -0.90 3.99 3.14
N GLN A 110 -1.61 4.76 3.95
CA GLN A 110 -2.72 5.60 3.53
C GLN A 110 -2.31 6.61 2.46
N ALA A 111 -1.29 7.42 2.72
CA ALA A 111 -0.82 8.43 1.77
C ALA A 111 -0.28 7.79 0.47
N ILE A 112 0.38 6.64 0.56
CA ILE A 112 0.82 5.87 -0.61
C ILE A 112 -0.38 5.41 -1.44
N LEU A 113 -1.38 4.78 -0.81
CA LEU A 113 -2.57 4.27 -1.49
C LEU A 113 -3.34 5.39 -2.21
N LEU A 114 -3.49 6.53 -1.53
CA LEU A 114 -4.15 7.70 -2.11
C LEU A 114 -3.35 8.29 -3.28
N SER A 115 -2.02 8.27 -3.22
CA SER A 115 -1.15 8.72 -4.31
C SER A 115 -1.26 7.86 -5.58
N LEU A 116 -1.73 6.61 -5.46
CA LEU A 116 -1.96 5.70 -6.57
C LEU A 116 -3.30 5.91 -7.27
N LEU A 117 -4.16 6.78 -6.75
CA LEU A 117 -5.40 7.14 -7.42
C LEU A 117 -5.11 7.79 -8.77
N GLU A 118 -5.85 7.36 -9.79
CA GLU A 118 -5.87 7.96 -11.13
C GLU A 118 -6.83 9.16 -11.14
N VAL A 119 -6.68 10.05 -10.16
CA VAL A 119 -7.40 11.33 -10.15
C VAL A 119 -6.47 12.38 -10.72
N ASP A 120 -6.94 13.06 -11.75
CA ASP A 120 -6.28 14.24 -12.28
C ASP A 120 -6.48 15.39 -11.29
N THR A 121 -5.58 15.50 -10.31
CA THR A 121 -5.76 16.52 -9.27
C THR A 121 -5.56 17.93 -9.83
N GLY A 122 -4.98 18.11 -11.02
CA GLY A 122 -4.79 19.40 -11.70
C GLY A 122 -4.53 20.60 -10.76
N THR A 123 -5.14 21.74 -11.09
CA THR A 123 -5.14 22.99 -10.30
C THR A 123 -5.91 22.85 -8.97
N TYR A 124 -6.77 21.84 -8.85
CA TYR A 124 -7.62 21.64 -7.68
C TYR A 124 -6.94 20.91 -6.53
N GLY A 125 -5.86 20.16 -6.76
CA GLY A 125 -5.12 19.43 -5.72
C GLY A 125 -4.54 20.35 -4.65
N LYS A 126 -4.15 21.56 -5.05
CA LYS A 126 -3.71 22.62 -4.14
C LYS A 126 -4.87 23.22 -3.35
N LEU A 127 -6.02 23.44 -4.01
CA LEU A 127 -7.27 23.88 -3.35
C LEU A 127 -7.82 22.84 -2.35
N PHE A 128 -7.71 21.55 -2.66
CA PHE A 128 -8.09 20.45 -1.76
C PHE A 128 -7.15 20.36 -0.55
N ALA A 129 -5.84 20.51 -0.76
CA ALA A 129 -4.85 20.55 0.31
C ALA A 129 -5.06 21.73 1.28
N ASP A 130 -5.37 22.92 0.73
CA ASP A 130 -5.49 24.16 1.50
C ASP A 130 -6.84 24.29 2.22
N ARG A 131 -7.95 23.84 1.61
CA ARG A 131 -9.30 23.96 2.21
C ARG A 131 -9.61 22.92 3.28
N LEU A 132 -9.00 21.74 3.21
CA LEU A 132 -9.42 20.62 4.05
C LEU A 132 -8.60 20.42 5.33
N LYS A 133 -7.52 21.17 5.60
CA LYS A 133 -6.74 21.09 6.86
C LYS A 133 -6.48 19.64 7.36
N GLY A 134 -6.32 18.66 6.47
CA GLY A 134 -6.15 17.25 6.83
C GLY A 134 -7.42 16.44 7.15
N GLN A 135 -8.62 17.00 6.94
CA GLN A 135 -9.91 16.30 6.89
C GLN A 135 -10.28 16.10 5.43
N ALA A 136 -9.71 15.11 4.79
CA ALA A 136 -10.09 14.81 3.42
C ALA A 136 -11.44 14.09 3.41
N GLU A 137 -12.55 14.85 3.47
CA GLU A 137 -13.86 14.38 3.00
C GLU A 137 -13.72 14.04 1.52
N PHE A 138 -13.33 12.80 1.26
CA PHE A 138 -13.14 12.31 -0.10
C PHE A 138 -14.52 11.97 -0.69
N THR A 139 -15.26 12.99 -1.13
CA THR A 139 -16.29 12.77 -2.15
C THR A 139 -15.59 12.50 -3.48
N PHE A 140 -15.20 11.24 -3.66
CA PHE A 140 -14.69 10.69 -4.91
C PHE A 140 -15.81 10.76 -5.95
N TYR A 141 -15.83 11.82 -6.76
CA TYR A 141 -16.75 11.91 -7.90
C TYR A 141 -16.46 10.75 -8.88
N GLY A 142 -17.16 9.62 -8.70
CA GLY A 142 -17.17 8.46 -9.60
C GLY A 142 -16.15 7.34 -9.34
N ALA A 143 -15.23 7.46 -8.39
CA ALA A 143 -14.27 6.39 -8.07
C ALA A 143 -14.73 5.58 -6.86
N ASP A 144 -15.06 4.29 -7.06
CA ASP A 144 -15.34 3.36 -5.95
C ASP A 144 -14.04 3.14 -5.15
N LEU A 145 -13.95 3.79 -3.98
CA LEU A 145 -12.81 3.65 -3.07
C LEU A 145 -12.56 2.19 -2.71
N ASN A 146 -13.63 1.40 -2.49
CA ASN A 146 -13.48 -0.01 -2.18
C ASN A 146 -12.89 -0.78 -3.37
N SER A 147 -13.24 -0.43 -4.60
CA SER A 147 -12.60 -0.96 -5.81
C SER A 147 -11.12 -0.59 -5.87
N HIS A 148 -10.77 0.66 -5.56
CA HIS A 148 -9.37 1.11 -5.53
C HIS A 148 -8.54 0.38 -4.47
N ILE A 149 -9.04 0.27 -3.24
CA ILE A 149 -8.38 -0.49 -2.18
C ILE A 149 -8.20 -1.94 -2.63
N ARG A 150 -9.25 -2.60 -3.16
CA ARG A 150 -9.17 -3.98 -3.67
C ARG A 150 -8.12 -4.14 -4.78
N LYS A 151 -8.05 -3.21 -5.74
CA LYS A 151 -7.08 -3.21 -6.86
C LYS A 151 -5.64 -3.38 -6.35
N HIS A 152 -5.31 -2.78 -5.21
CA HIS A 152 -3.95 -2.82 -4.66
C HIS A 152 -3.74 -3.83 -3.52
N VAL A 153 -4.78 -4.20 -2.77
CA VAL A 153 -4.68 -5.25 -1.74
C VAL A 153 -4.58 -6.63 -2.38
N ILE A 154 -5.34 -6.92 -3.44
CA ILE A 154 -5.37 -8.24 -4.10
C ILE A 154 -3.97 -8.74 -4.52
N PRO A 155 -3.12 -7.94 -5.19
CA PRO A 155 -1.76 -8.36 -5.52
C PRO A 155 -0.91 -8.74 -4.31
N ALA A 156 -1.04 -8.01 -3.19
CA ALA A 156 -0.33 -8.33 -1.94
C ALA A 156 -0.79 -9.67 -1.35
N ILE A 157 -2.10 -9.96 -1.36
CA ILE A 157 -2.65 -11.23 -0.86
C ILE A 157 -2.31 -12.40 -1.78
N ARG A 158 -2.38 -12.21 -3.11
CA ARG A 158 -1.90 -13.22 -4.08
C ARG A 158 -0.43 -13.55 -3.86
N TYR A 159 0.37 -12.54 -3.51
CA TYR A 159 1.78 -12.75 -3.18
C TYR A 159 1.96 -13.49 -1.86
N ALA A 160 1.20 -13.17 -0.81
CA ALA A 160 1.21 -13.93 0.45
C ALA A 160 0.84 -15.41 0.23
N ASN A 161 -0.15 -15.68 -0.64
CA ASN A 161 -0.50 -17.04 -1.05
C ASN A 161 0.67 -17.74 -1.79
N LYS A 162 1.36 -17.03 -2.70
CA LYS A 162 2.58 -17.54 -3.35
C LYS A 162 3.70 -17.86 -2.34
N MET A 163 3.79 -17.11 -1.25
CA MET A 163 4.72 -17.36 -0.14
C MET A 163 4.28 -18.50 0.79
N LYS A 164 3.11 -19.13 0.52
CA LYS A 164 2.49 -20.20 1.32
C LYS A 164 2.14 -19.75 2.74
N GLU A 165 1.78 -18.48 2.94
CA GLU A 165 1.26 -18.02 4.23
C GLU A 165 -0.12 -18.64 4.51
N SER A 166 -0.40 -18.94 5.79
CA SER A 166 -1.67 -19.52 6.21
C SER A 166 -2.85 -18.57 5.91
N PRO A 167 -4.08 -19.08 5.78
CA PRO A 167 -5.26 -18.23 5.59
C PRO A 167 -5.42 -17.17 6.70
N ASN A 168 -5.06 -17.52 7.94
CA ASN A 168 -5.06 -16.58 9.06
C ASN A 168 -4.02 -15.47 8.86
N ALA A 169 -2.79 -15.82 8.51
CA ALA A 169 -1.75 -14.84 8.20
C ALA A 169 -2.13 -13.91 7.04
N GLN A 170 -2.84 -14.42 6.02
CA GLN A 170 -3.38 -13.60 4.93
C GLN A 170 -4.47 -12.65 5.40
N LYS A 171 -5.42 -13.10 6.25
CA LYS A 171 -6.41 -12.23 6.87
C LYS A 171 -5.77 -11.15 7.73
N ASP A 172 -4.75 -11.50 8.52
CA ASP A 172 -3.99 -10.55 9.32
C ASP A 172 -3.30 -9.49 8.46
N LEU A 173 -2.89 -9.84 7.23
CA LEU A 173 -2.33 -8.87 6.29
C LEU A 173 -3.39 -7.92 5.78
N ILE A 174 -4.60 -8.41 5.47
CA ILE A 174 -5.72 -7.54 5.08
C ILE A 174 -6.07 -6.59 6.22
N VAL A 175 -6.26 -7.11 7.44
CA VAL A 175 -6.56 -6.30 8.63
C VAL A 175 -5.47 -5.26 8.86
N PHE A 176 -4.19 -5.65 8.79
CA PHE A 176 -3.07 -4.73 8.88
C PHE A 176 -3.16 -3.58 7.87
N LEU A 177 -3.48 -3.88 6.61
CA LEU A 177 -3.59 -2.86 5.56
C LEU A 177 -4.79 -1.95 5.80
N LEU A 178 -5.96 -2.50 6.18
CA LEU A 178 -7.17 -1.73 6.47
C LEU A 178 -6.99 -0.80 7.68
N ASP A 179 -6.36 -1.30 8.75
CA ASP A 179 -6.03 -0.48 9.93
C ASP A 179 -4.99 0.60 9.58
N SER A 180 -4.08 0.34 8.64
CA SER A 180 -3.05 1.31 8.24
C SER A 180 -3.57 2.41 7.32
N ILE A 181 -4.81 2.29 6.84
CA ILE A 181 -5.47 3.31 6.01
C ILE A 181 -6.68 3.96 6.69
N ASP A 182 -6.97 3.62 7.95
CA ASP A 182 -8.17 4.03 8.67
C ASP A 182 -9.46 3.75 7.85
N TYR A 183 -9.62 2.50 7.40
CA TYR A 183 -10.67 2.07 6.47
C TYR A 183 -12.09 2.50 6.88
N GLU A 184 -12.44 2.40 8.16
CA GLU A 184 -13.76 2.77 8.69
C GLU A 184 -14.03 4.24 8.43
N ARG A 185 -13.09 5.10 8.83
CA ARG A 185 -13.20 6.55 8.64
C ARG A 185 -13.32 6.90 7.16
N LEU A 186 -12.55 6.22 6.29
CA LEU A 186 -12.64 6.42 4.85
C LEU A 186 -13.98 5.98 4.24
N ASN A 187 -14.75 5.10 4.89
CA ASN A 187 -16.09 4.71 4.42
C ASN A 187 -17.23 5.46 5.13
N GLU A 188 -16.99 6.04 6.31
CA GLU A 188 -17.98 6.87 7.04
C GLU A 188 -18.24 8.21 6.35
N GLU A 189 -17.27 8.70 5.55
CA GLU A 189 -17.35 9.96 4.81
C GLU A 189 -17.96 9.80 3.38
N LEU A 190 -18.55 8.65 3.05
CA LEU A 190 -19.23 8.33 1.77
C LEU A 190 -20.73 8.11 1.96
#